data_AF-A0A3D0LYJ0-F1
#
_entry.id   AF-A0A3D0LYJ0-F1
#
_cell.length_a   1.000
_cell.length_b   1.000
_cell.length_c   1.000
_cell.angle_alpha   90.00
_cell.angle_beta   90.00
_cell.angle_gamma   90.00
#
_symmetry.space_group_name_H-M   'P 1'
#
loop_
_entity.id
_entity.type
_entity.pdbx_description
1 polymer ?
#
loop_
_entity_poly.entity_id
_entity_poly.type
_entity_poly.pdbx_seq_one_letter_code
_entity_poly.pdbx_strand_id
1 'polypeptide(L)'
;MLNASKVLELARSGDTAAIITMAEKEIVEAAAKVNGGSTLLKRTRAAAKYIDKCDESRRGAWADNGEQLFTNGYTAFFLNPAINGLPEASARARFDIRKCVPNTDNYITAEVDPADVAAKLKIWKAETPARERRHGKPLIYDIGGMCYNAEFILDCFNILGGNIKFTQPTEWQPTPAVLTSENGKAILLPVRKEAARV
;
A
#
# COMPACT_ATOMS: atom_id res chain seq x y z
N MET A 1 5.78 -20.09 5.58
CA MET A 1 5.86 -21.34 6.35
C MET A 1 4.86 -21.21 7.48
N LEU A 2 3.82 -22.03 7.42
CA LEU A 2 2.75 -22.08 8.40
C LEU A 2 3.33 -22.31 9.80
N ASN A 3 2.95 -21.48 10.77
CA ASN A 3 3.40 -21.65 12.16
C ASN A 3 2.61 -22.80 12.81
N ALA A 4 3.18 -24.01 12.82
CA ALA A 4 2.54 -25.20 13.35
C ALA A 4 2.09 -25.07 14.82
N SER A 5 2.86 -24.35 15.64
CA SER A 5 2.49 -24.07 17.04
C SER A 5 1.22 -23.21 17.12
N LYS A 6 1.07 -22.21 16.24
CA LYS A 6 -0.13 -21.38 16.21
C LYS A 6 -1.35 -22.13 15.67
N VAL A 7 -1.17 -23.00 14.69
CA VAL A 7 -2.25 -23.87 14.18
C VAL A 7 -2.75 -24.81 15.28
N LEU A 8 -1.85 -25.41 16.05
CA LEU A 8 -2.23 -26.27 17.17
C LEU A 8 -2.99 -25.51 18.26
N GLU A 9 -2.61 -24.26 18.55
CA GLU A 9 -3.31 -23.38 19.48
C GLU A 9 -4.74 -23.07 19.01
N LEU A 10 -4.91 -22.71 17.73
CA LEU A 10 -6.23 -22.43 17.14
C LEU A 10 -7.10 -23.69 17.08
N ALA A 11 -6.51 -24.85 16.77
CA ALA A 11 -7.24 -26.12 16.75
C ALA A 11 -7.76 -26.49 18.14
N ARG A 12 -6.97 -26.26 19.19
CA ARG A 12 -7.36 -26.49 20.59
C ARG A 12 -8.47 -25.54 21.07
N SER A 13 -8.52 -24.32 20.53
CA SER A 13 -9.57 -23.34 20.85
C SER A 13 -10.81 -23.47 19.98
N GLY A 14 -10.81 -24.37 18.98
CA GLY A 14 -11.93 -24.58 18.07
C GLY A 14 -12.11 -23.48 17.02
N ASP A 15 -11.13 -22.58 16.85
CA ASP A 15 -11.19 -21.48 15.89
C ASP A 15 -10.80 -21.96 14.48
N THR A 16 -11.69 -22.73 13.89
CA THR A 16 -11.52 -23.30 12.54
C THR A 16 -11.43 -22.22 11.46
N ALA A 17 -12.12 -21.09 11.64
CA ALA A 17 -12.09 -19.98 10.71
C ALA A 17 -10.68 -19.37 10.61
N ALA A 18 -10.03 -19.10 11.74
CA ALA A 18 -8.66 -18.57 11.74
C ALA A 18 -7.65 -19.55 11.12
N ILE A 19 -7.83 -20.87 11.32
CA ILE A 19 -6.98 -21.90 10.69
C ILE A 19 -7.13 -21.86 9.17
N ILE A 20 -8.35 -21.80 8.67
CA ILE A 20 -8.64 -21.73 7.22
C ILE A 20 -7.98 -20.48 6.64
N THR A 21 -8.18 -19.32 7.25
CA THR A 21 -7.55 -18.06 6.79
C THR A 21 -6.02 -18.14 6.78
N MET A 22 -5.40 -18.78 7.78
CA MET A 22 -3.96 -19.00 7.79
C MET A 22 -3.51 -19.92 6.65
N ALA A 23 -4.25 -20.99 6.37
CA ALA A 23 -3.94 -21.94 5.30
C ALA A 23 -4.08 -21.28 3.92
N GLU A 24 -5.17 -20.56 3.68
CA GLU A 24 -5.41 -19.79 2.44
C GLU A 24 -4.27 -18.82 2.17
N LYS A 25 -3.84 -18.07 3.19
CA LYS A 25 -2.71 -17.14 3.07
C LYS A 25 -1.41 -17.85 2.65
N GLU A 26 -1.09 -19.00 3.25
CA GLU A 26 0.12 -19.74 2.88
C GLU A 26 0.04 -20.30 1.46
N ILE A 27 -1.13 -20.76 1.02
CA ILE A 27 -1.35 -21.21 -0.37
C ILE A 27 -1.10 -20.06 -1.35
N VAL A 28 -1.65 -18.88 -1.06
CA VAL A 28 -1.47 -17.67 -1.88
C VAL A 28 0.00 -17.26 -1.93
N GLU A 29 0.68 -17.23 -0.78
CA GLU A 29 2.11 -16.88 -0.72
C GLU A 29 3.00 -17.91 -1.45
N ALA A 30 2.69 -19.20 -1.34
CA ALA A 30 3.39 -20.25 -2.06
C ALA A 30 3.20 -20.12 -3.58
N ALA A 31 1.95 -19.89 -4.03
CA ALA A 31 1.65 -19.67 -5.44
C ALA A 31 2.35 -18.42 -5.99
N ALA A 32 2.35 -17.31 -5.24
CA ALA A 32 3.07 -16.10 -5.61
C ALA A 32 4.57 -16.35 -5.77
N LYS A 33 5.16 -17.11 -4.85
CA LYS A 33 6.58 -17.48 -4.92
C LYS A 33 6.90 -18.37 -6.12
N VAL A 34 6.02 -19.30 -6.49
CA VAL A 34 6.18 -20.16 -7.68
C VAL A 34 6.08 -19.34 -8.96
N ASN A 35 5.10 -18.45 -9.07
CA ASN A 35 4.81 -17.74 -10.32
C ASN A 35 5.74 -16.54 -10.58
N GLY A 36 6.19 -15.84 -9.55
CA GLY A 36 6.96 -14.60 -9.69
C GLY A 36 8.10 -14.45 -8.69
N GLY A 37 8.51 -15.55 -8.05
CA GLY A 37 9.64 -15.59 -7.14
C GLY A 37 9.47 -14.71 -5.89
N SER A 38 10.60 -14.32 -5.31
CA SER A 38 10.64 -13.48 -4.11
C SER A 38 10.04 -12.09 -4.33
N THR A 39 10.07 -11.57 -5.56
CA THR A 39 9.54 -10.24 -5.89
C THR A 39 8.02 -10.21 -5.80
N LEU A 40 7.33 -11.14 -6.47
CA LEU A 40 5.87 -11.21 -6.41
C LEU A 40 5.40 -11.53 -4.98
N LEU A 41 6.07 -12.43 -4.26
CA LEU A 41 5.78 -12.72 -2.86
C LEU A 41 5.83 -11.46 -1.98
N LYS A 42 6.85 -10.61 -2.14
CA LYS A 42 6.98 -9.35 -1.38
C LYS A 42 5.81 -8.41 -1.70
N ARG A 43 5.45 -8.27 -2.97
CA ARG A 43 4.31 -7.44 -3.40
C ARG A 43 2.99 -7.95 -2.83
N THR A 44 2.73 -9.26 -2.89
CA THR A 44 1.54 -9.89 -2.32
C THR A 44 1.43 -9.62 -0.82
N ARG A 45 2.52 -9.78 -0.07
CA ARG A 45 2.55 -9.49 1.37
C ARG A 45 2.34 -8.00 1.67
N ALA A 46 2.92 -7.11 0.87
CA ALA A 46 2.73 -5.68 1.02
C ALA A 46 1.27 -5.28 0.78
N ALA A 47 0.64 -5.79 -0.28
CA ALA A 47 -0.76 -5.52 -0.60
C ALA A 47 -1.72 -6.07 0.45
N ALA A 48 -1.53 -7.31 0.90
CA ALA A 48 -2.35 -7.89 1.97
C ALA A 48 -2.24 -7.06 3.27
N LYS A 49 -1.02 -6.71 3.69
CA LYS A 49 -0.79 -5.87 4.87
C LYS A 49 -1.41 -4.48 4.73
N TYR A 50 -1.38 -3.90 3.53
CA TYR A 50 -2.00 -2.61 3.25
C TYR A 50 -3.53 -2.70 3.42
N ILE A 51 -4.15 -3.72 2.84
CA ILE A 51 -5.60 -3.94 2.94
C ILE A 51 -6.04 -4.21 4.38
N ASP A 52 -5.27 -4.97 5.16
CA ASP A 52 -5.59 -5.26 6.56
C ASP A 52 -5.63 -4.00 7.44
N LYS A 53 -4.85 -2.97 7.08
CA LYS A 53 -4.85 -1.66 7.77
C LYS A 53 -5.99 -0.74 7.34
N CYS A 54 -6.70 -1.06 6.26
CA CYS A 54 -7.80 -0.22 5.79
C CYS A 54 -9.00 -0.33 6.72
N ASP A 55 -9.74 0.78 6.82
CA ASP A 55 -11.05 0.83 7.47
C ASP A 55 -11.99 -0.20 6.84
N GLU A 56 -12.95 -0.72 7.61
CA GLU A 56 -13.88 -1.76 7.14
C GLU A 56 -14.62 -1.36 5.85
N SER A 57 -14.97 -0.08 5.71
CA SER A 57 -15.66 0.45 4.53
C SER A 57 -14.80 0.54 3.27
N ARG A 58 -13.49 0.30 3.36
CA ARG A 58 -12.53 0.36 2.25
C ARG A 58 -11.68 -0.91 2.13
N ARG A 59 -11.92 -1.90 3.00
CA ARG A 59 -11.15 -3.14 3.02
C ARG A 59 -11.48 -4.00 1.80
N GLY A 60 -10.44 -4.50 1.16
CA GLY A 60 -10.47 -5.46 0.06
C GLY A 60 -10.04 -4.87 -1.28
N ALA A 61 -9.92 -5.75 -2.27
CA ALA A 61 -9.67 -5.42 -3.66
C ALA A 61 -10.84 -5.85 -4.54
N TRP A 62 -11.05 -5.18 -5.66
CA TRP A 62 -12.06 -5.54 -6.65
C TRP A 62 -11.49 -5.42 -8.07
N ALA A 63 -12.05 -6.20 -9.00
CA ALA A 63 -11.74 -6.05 -10.41
C ALA A 63 -12.68 -5.05 -11.06
N ASP A 64 -12.13 -4.16 -11.88
CA ASP A 64 -12.91 -3.23 -12.69
C ASP A 64 -12.11 -2.83 -13.93
N ASN A 65 -12.72 -2.81 -15.11
CA ASN A 65 -12.07 -2.54 -16.41
C ASN A 65 -10.73 -3.26 -16.64
N GLY A 66 -10.62 -4.53 -16.22
CA GLY A 66 -9.41 -5.35 -16.40
C GLY A 66 -8.25 -5.02 -15.43
N GLU A 67 -8.46 -4.11 -14.47
CA GLU A 67 -7.50 -3.77 -13.43
C GLU A 67 -8.00 -4.26 -12.06
N GLN A 68 -7.08 -4.61 -11.16
CA GLN A 68 -7.39 -4.85 -9.75
C GLN A 68 -7.20 -3.56 -8.97
N LEU A 69 -8.27 -3.11 -8.31
CA LEU A 69 -8.35 -1.84 -7.61
C LEU A 69 -8.43 -2.05 -6.09
N PHE A 70 -7.78 -1.17 -5.33
CA PHE A 70 -7.96 -1.05 -3.87
C PHE A 70 -7.41 0.28 -3.36
N THR A 71 -7.89 0.73 -2.20
CA THR A 71 -7.57 2.05 -1.63
C THR A 71 -7.80 2.10 -0.12
N ASN A 72 -7.04 2.95 0.57
CA ASN A 72 -7.26 3.31 1.97
C ASN A 72 -7.83 4.74 2.13
N GLY A 73 -8.14 5.43 1.02
CA GLY A 73 -8.58 6.83 0.98
C GLY A 73 -7.46 7.87 0.83
N TYR A 74 -6.19 7.50 1.07
CA TYR A 74 -5.02 8.37 0.90
C TYR A 74 -4.09 7.90 -0.22
N THR A 75 -4.11 6.62 -0.51
CA THR A 75 -3.52 6.03 -1.71
C THR A 75 -4.53 5.14 -2.40
N ALA A 76 -4.35 4.94 -3.69
CA ALA A 76 -5.09 3.94 -4.42
C ALA A 76 -4.22 3.26 -5.47
N PHE A 77 -4.56 2.02 -5.79
CA PHE A 77 -3.82 1.16 -6.69
C PHE A 77 -4.72 0.69 -7.83
N PHE A 78 -4.13 0.60 -9.02
CA PHE A 78 -4.72 0.11 -10.25
C PHE A 78 -3.72 -0.90 -10.82
N LEU A 79 -3.84 -2.16 -10.41
CA LEU A 79 -2.84 -3.18 -10.74
C LEU A 79 -3.23 -3.97 -11.99
N ASN A 80 -2.26 -4.13 -12.87
CA ASN A 80 -2.31 -5.05 -13.99
C ASN A 80 -0.87 -5.54 -14.27
N PRO A 81 -0.52 -6.81 -13.99
CA PRO A 81 -1.43 -7.91 -13.63
C PRO A 81 -1.95 -7.82 -12.18
N ALA A 82 -3.09 -8.46 -11.94
CA ALA A 82 -3.69 -8.59 -10.61
C ALA A 82 -2.84 -9.45 -9.67
N ILE A 83 -2.89 -9.15 -8.37
CA ILE A 83 -2.32 -9.96 -7.30
C ILE A 83 -3.39 -10.95 -6.81
N ASN A 84 -3.11 -12.24 -6.93
CA ASN A 84 -4.01 -13.29 -6.49
C ASN A 84 -4.12 -13.35 -4.95
N GLY A 85 -5.31 -13.72 -4.47
CA GLY A 85 -5.55 -14.01 -3.05
C GLY A 85 -5.65 -12.79 -2.14
N LEU A 86 -5.82 -11.59 -2.71
CA LEU A 86 -6.23 -10.42 -1.92
C LEU A 86 -7.71 -10.57 -1.53
N PRO A 87 -8.10 -10.16 -0.30
CA PRO A 87 -9.49 -10.25 0.13
C PRO A 87 -10.38 -9.39 -0.76
N GLU A 88 -11.57 -9.88 -1.10
CA GLU A 88 -12.50 -9.16 -1.98
C GLU A 88 -13.17 -8.00 -1.24
N ALA A 89 -13.23 -6.83 -1.90
CA ALA A 89 -13.94 -5.67 -1.37
C ALA A 89 -15.46 -5.87 -1.40
N SER A 90 -16.13 -5.47 -0.32
CA SER A 90 -17.59 -5.42 -0.30
C SER A 90 -18.11 -4.48 -1.39
N ALA A 91 -19.31 -4.72 -1.93
CA ALA A 91 -19.89 -3.88 -2.98
C ALA A 91 -19.99 -2.40 -2.57
N ARG A 92 -20.19 -2.11 -1.28
CA ARG A 92 -20.26 -0.75 -0.72
C ARG A 92 -18.91 -0.04 -0.67
N ALA A 93 -17.81 -0.79 -0.65
CA ALA A 93 -16.45 -0.25 -0.67
C ALA A 93 -15.97 0.09 -2.08
N ARG A 94 -16.68 -0.38 -3.12
CA ARG A 94 -16.32 -0.17 -4.53
C ARG A 94 -16.82 1.18 -5.01
N PHE A 95 -15.92 1.97 -5.58
CA PHE A 95 -16.25 3.22 -6.25
C PHE A 95 -15.23 3.48 -7.37
N ASP A 96 -15.55 4.41 -8.26
CA ASP A 96 -14.68 4.71 -9.39
C ASP A 96 -13.52 5.62 -8.97
N ILE A 97 -12.42 4.99 -8.52
CA ILE A 97 -11.19 5.68 -8.12
C ILE A 97 -10.51 6.34 -9.33
N ARG A 98 -10.81 5.95 -10.58
CA ARG A 98 -10.17 6.56 -11.76
C ARG A 98 -10.49 8.04 -11.89
N LYS A 99 -11.65 8.46 -11.38
CA LYS A 99 -12.03 9.88 -11.27
C LYS A 99 -11.13 10.69 -10.33
N CYS A 100 -10.35 10.03 -9.48
CA CYS A 100 -9.38 10.65 -8.58
C CYS A 100 -7.97 10.77 -9.21
N VAL A 101 -7.75 10.21 -10.40
CA VAL A 101 -6.47 10.35 -11.12
C VAL A 101 -6.43 11.76 -11.74
N PRO A 102 -5.44 12.60 -11.38
CA PRO A 102 -5.36 13.96 -11.91
C PRO A 102 -4.90 13.96 -13.37
N ASN A 103 -5.14 15.07 -14.08
CA ASN A 103 -4.41 15.34 -15.32
C ASN A 103 -2.94 15.61 -14.98
N THR A 104 -2.03 14.86 -15.62
CA THR A 104 -0.59 14.91 -15.38
C THR A 104 0.20 15.72 -16.42
N ASP A 105 -0.45 16.49 -17.30
CA ASP A 105 0.24 17.24 -18.37
C ASP A 105 1.34 18.18 -17.85
N ASN A 106 1.17 18.74 -16.65
CA ASN A 106 2.13 19.64 -16.00
C ASN A 106 2.97 18.95 -14.92
N TYR A 107 2.99 17.62 -14.86
CA TYR A 107 3.74 16.89 -13.84
C TYR A 107 5.20 16.69 -14.26
N ILE A 108 6.09 16.85 -13.30
CA ILE A 108 7.50 16.48 -13.44
C ILE A 108 7.74 15.08 -12.88
N THR A 109 8.81 14.44 -13.34
CA THR A 109 9.30 13.22 -12.70
C THR A 109 10.19 13.60 -11.53
N ALA A 110 9.90 13.06 -10.35
CA ALA A 110 10.71 13.25 -9.16
C ALA A 110 11.51 11.98 -8.87
N GLU A 111 12.78 12.17 -8.48
CA GLU A 111 13.59 11.07 -7.99
C GLU A 111 13.25 10.79 -6.53
N VAL A 112 12.96 9.54 -6.23
CA VAL A 112 12.58 9.08 -4.89
C VAL A 112 13.38 7.83 -4.59
N ASP A 113 14.21 7.88 -3.55
CA ASP A 113 14.93 6.71 -3.05
C ASP A 113 14.11 6.02 -1.94
N PRO A 114 13.47 4.86 -2.20
CA PRO A 114 12.70 4.15 -1.19
C PRO A 114 13.58 3.64 -0.03
N ALA A 115 14.89 3.46 -0.22
CA ALA A 115 15.80 3.04 0.85
C ALA A 115 16.02 4.17 1.86
N ASP A 116 16.21 5.41 1.39
CA ASP A 116 16.29 6.59 2.26
C ASP A 116 14.97 6.82 3.02
N VAL A 117 13.82 6.73 2.34
CA VAL A 117 12.50 6.84 2.97
C VAL A 117 12.35 5.79 4.08
N ALA A 118 12.75 4.55 3.82
CA ALA A 118 12.71 3.46 4.81
C ALA A 118 13.66 3.69 5.99
N ALA A 119 14.86 4.22 5.74
CA ALA A 119 15.83 4.55 6.78
C ALA A 119 15.29 5.65 7.71
N LYS A 120 14.78 6.76 7.15
CA LYS A 120 14.18 7.85 7.93
C LYS A 120 12.95 7.39 8.71
N LEU A 121 12.09 6.57 8.10
CA LEU A 121 10.95 6.00 8.80
C LEU A 121 11.37 5.08 9.96
N LYS A 122 12.45 4.33 9.81
CA LYS A 122 13.00 3.49 10.88
C LYS A 122 13.53 4.33 12.05
N ILE A 123 14.28 5.40 11.76
CA ILE A 123 14.80 6.34 12.78
C ILE A 123 13.65 7.00 13.53
N TRP A 124 12.67 7.55 12.82
CA TRP A 124 11.47 8.15 13.42
C TRP A 124 10.70 7.15 14.30
N LYS A 125 10.60 5.88 13.86
CA LYS A 125 10.03 4.79 14.67
C LYS A 125 10.94 4.31 15.81
N ALA A 126 12.19 4.70 15.90
CA ALA A 126 13.00 4.44 17.08
C ALA A 126 12.77 5.54 18.13
N GLU A 127 12.69 6.78 17.65
CA GLU A 127 12.69 8.00 18.47
C GLU A 127 11.31 8.39 19.02
N THR A 128 10.24 8.13 18.26
CA THR A 128 8.88 8.52 18.66
C THR A 128 8.23 7.40 19.48
N PRO A 129 7.72 7.60 20.70
CA PRO A 129 7.02 6.55 21.46
C PRO A 129 5.82 5.94 20.72
N ALA A 130 5.53 4.64 20.92
CA ALA A 130 4.45 3.95 20.20
C ALA A 130 3.05 4.56 20.43
N ARG A 131 2.82 5.17 21.61
CA ARG A 131 1.58 5.91 21.94
C ARG A 131 1.43 7.17 21.10
N GLU A 132 2.53 7.89 20.88
CA GLU A 132 2.58 9.07 20.01
C GLU A 132 2.51 8.69 18.53
N ARG A 133 2.91 7.47 18.13
CA ARG A 133 2.68 7.00 16.75
C ARG A 133 1.21 6.68 16.45
N ARG A 134 0.44 6.27 17.46
CA ARG A 134 -0.99 5.93 17.31
C ARG A 134 -1.91 7.16 17.27
N HIS A 135 -1.49 8.26 17.89
CA HIS A 135 -2.27 9.50 17.98
C HIS A 135 -1.59 10.73 17.37
N GLY A 136 -0.31 10.62 17.00
CA GLY A 136 0.50 11.72 16.49
C GLY A 136 0.64 11.73 14.98
N LYS A 137 1.27 12.79 14.48
CA LYS A 137 1.47 13.03 13.05
C LYS A 137 2.36 11.95 12.44
N PRO A 138 2.03 11.40 11.26
CA PRO A 138 2.92 10.48 10.55
C PRO A 138 4.22 11.18 10.16
N LEU A 139 5.28 10.41 9.89
CA LEU A 139 6.48 10.96 9.29
C LEU A 139 6.13 11.53 7.90
N ILE A 140 6.29 12.84 7.75
CA ILE A 140 6.12 13.53 6.49
C ILE A 140 7.46 13.60 5.77
N TYR A 141 7.45 13.24 4.49
CA TYR A 141 8.62 13.21 3.64
C TYR A 141 8.45 14.22 2.50
N ASP A 142 9.44 15.10 2.30
CA ASP A 142 9.46 16.10 1.23
C ASP A 142 10.10 15.50 -0.04
N ILE A 143 9.39 15.63 -1.16
CA ILE A 143 9.84 15.26 -2.49
C ILE A 143 9.66 16.51 -3.35
N GLY A 144 10.74 17.23 -3.65
CA GLY A 144 10.70 18.39 -4.54
C GLY A 144 9.69 19.47 -4.14
N GLY A 145 9.50 19.72 -2.84
CA GLY A 145 8.58 20.73 -2.31
C GLY A 145 7.13 20.25 -2.12
N MET A 146 6.84 18.98 -2.46
CA MET A 146 5.62 18.27 -2.11
C MET A 146 5.83 17.40 -0.88
N CYS A 147 4.81 17.30 -0.03
CA CYS A 147 4.90 16.54 1.21
C CYS A 147 4.00 15.31 1.13
N TYR A 148 4.50 14.14 1.52
CA TYR A 148 3.71 12.90 1.55
C TYR A 148 3.96 12.12 2.85
N ASN A 149 3.04 11.23 3.19
CA ASN A 149 3.26 10.28 4.29
C ASN A 149 4.30 9.23 3.86
N ALA A 150 5.40 9.12 4.62
CA ALA A 150 6.50 8.19 4.33
C ALA A 150 6.05 6.72 4.28
N GLU A 151 5.10 6.32 5.12
CA GLU A 151 4.57 4.94 5.09
C GLU A 151 3.84 4.66 3.78
N PHE A 152 3.06 5.63 3.30
CA PHE A 152 2.30 5.49 2.06
C PHE A 152 3.19 5.53 0.82
N ILE A 153 4.29 6.29 0.84
CA ILE A 153 5.32 6.18 -0.19
C ILE A 153 5.82 4.73 -0.25
N LEU A 154 6.23 4.15 0.88
CA LEU A 154 6.73 2.78 0.91
C LEU A 154 5.68 1.74 0.52
N ASP A 155 4.42 1.93 0.92
CA ASP A 155 3.32 1.06 0.48
C ASP A 155 3.20 1.10 -1.06
N CYS A 156 3.24 2.30 -1.67
CA CYS A 156 3.21 2.45 -3.13
C CYS A 156 4.39 1.73 -3.81
N PHE A 157 5.62 1.93 -3.32
CA PHE A 157 6.81 1.30 -3.89
C PHE A 157 6.81 -0.23 -3.75
N ASN A 158 6.42 -0.74 -2.58
CA ASN A 158 6.43 -2.17 -2.30
C ASN A 158 5.32 -2.94 -3.02
N ILE A 159 4.17 -2.31 -3.28
CA ILE A 159 3.01 -2.95 -3.91
C ILE A 159 3.11 -2.90 -5.43
N LEU A 160 3.43 -1.73 -6.00
CA LEU A 160 3.66 -1.61 -7.45
C LEU A 160 4.85 -2.47 -7.85
N GLY A 161 5.98 -2.32 -7.16
CA GLY A 161 7.25 -2.91 -7.55
C GLY A 161 7.69 -2.50 -8.97
N GLY A 162 8.82 -3.04 -9.41
CA GLY A 162 9.33 -2.76 -10.74
C GLY A 162 10.05 -1.42 -10.86
N ASN A 163 10.11 -0.91 -12.09
CA ASN A 163 10.72 0.38 -12.40
C ASN A 163 9.67 1.48 -12.25
N ILE A 164 9.59 2.04 -11.05
CA ILE A 164 8.56 3.02 -10.70
C ILE A 164 8.99 4.42 -11.15
N LYS A 165 8.16 5.04 -11.98
CA LYS A 165 8.22 6.46 -12.28
C LYS A 165 7.29 7.21 -11.34
N PHE A 166 7.85 8.08 -10.50
CA PHE A 166 7.11 8.96 -9.60
C PHE A 166 6.90 10.31 -10.28
N THR A 167 5.64 10.71 -10.49
CA THR A 167 5.31 12.00 -11.09
C THR A 167 4.44 12.85 -10.17
N GLN A 168 4.72 14.14 -10.14
CA GLN A 168 4.05 15.11 -9.28
C GLN A 168 4.01 16.50 -9.93
N PRO A 169 3.12 17.40 -9.48
CA PRO A 169 3.17 18.80 -9.89
C PRO A 169 4.50 19.47 -9.52
N THR A 170 4.91 20.47 -10.30
CA THR A 170 6.16 21.24 -10.12
C THR A 170 6.13 22.17 -8.89
N GLU A 171 4.93 22.60 -8.50
CA GLU A 171 4.70 23.48 -7.36
C GLU A 171 3.69 22.85 -6.41
N TRP A 172 3.64 23.29 -5.15
CA TRP A 172 2.72 22.71 -4.18
C TRP A 172 1.27 22.89 -4.63
N GLN A 173 0.56 21.76 -4.75
CA GLN A 173 -0.84 21.69 -5.11
C GLN A 173 -1.47 20.53 -4.33
N PRO A 174 -2.75 20.65 -3.91
CA PRO A 174 -3.46 19.57 -3.23
C PRO A 174 -3.93 18.48 -4.22
N THR A 175 -3.10 18.10 -5.18
CA THR A 175 -3.38 17.10 -6.20
C THR A 175 -2.49 15.86 -5.99
N PRO A 176 -3.00 14.65 -6.26
CA PRO A 176 -2.24 13.41 -6.03
C PRO A 176 -0.95 13.35 -6.88
N ALA A 177 0.11 12.76 -6.33
CA ALA A 177 1.18 12.20 -7.15
C ALA A 177 0.67 10.95 -7.88
N VAL A 178 1.27 10.67 -9.03
CA VAL A 178 0.99 9.47 -9.84
C VAL A 178 2.27 8.66 -9.96
N LEU A 179 2.21 7.41 -9.52
CA LEU A 179 3.28 6.43 -9.66
C LEU A 179 2.88 5.41 -10.72
N THR A 180 3.77 5.10 -11.65
CA THR A 180 3.54 4.10 -12.70
C THR A 180 4.71 3.13 -12.79
N SER A 181 4.40 1.84 -12.96
CA SER A 181 5.38 0.82 -13.34
C SER A 181 4.75 -0.16 -14.34
N GLU A 182 5.50 -1.16 -14.75
CA GLU A 182 4.99 -2.24 -15.61
C GLU A 182 3.87 -3.06 -14.95
N ASN A 183 3.67 -2.90 -13.64
CA ASN A 183 2.67 -3.62 -12.86
C ASN A 183 1.38 -2.81 -12.63
N GLY A 184 1.30 -1.60 -13.18
CA GLY A 184 0.13 -0.74 -13.10
C GLY A 184 0.45 0.65 -12.56
N LYS A 185 -0.52 1.24 -11.86
CA LYS A 185 -0.50 2.62 -11.39
C LYS A 185 -0.89 2.72 -9.92
N ALA A 186 -0.33 3.68 -9.22
CA ALA A 186 -0.84 4.14 -7.93
C ALA A 186 -0.99 5.66 -7.92
N ILE A 187 -1.91 6.14 -7.10
CA ILE A 187 -2.00 7.56 -6.75
C ILE A 187 -1.75 7.74 -5.27
N LEU A 188 -1.13 8.86 -4.90
CA LEU A 188 -0.75 9.19 -3.53
C LEU A 188 -1.11 10.63 -3.23
N LEU A 189 -1.99 10.84 -2.25
CA LEU A 189 -2.40 12.18 -1.85
C LEU A 189 -1.26 12.92 -1.12
N PRO A 190 -1.03 14.20 -1.44
CA PRO A 190 -0.09 15.03 -0.69
C PRO A 190 -0.68 15.40 0.68
N VAL A 191 0.21 15.70 1.60
CA VAL A 191 -0.10 16.29 2.91
C VAL A 191 0.02 17.81 2.79
N ARG A 192 -0.93 18.54 3.39
CA ARG A 192 -0.89 20.00 3.41
C ARG A 192 0.34 20.50 4.17
N LYS A 193 1.06 21.48 3.62
CA LYS A 193 2.29 22.04 4.21
C LYS A 193 2.09 22.56 5.64
N GLU A 194 0.92 23.09 5.96
CA GLU A 194 0.56 23.55 7.32
C GLU A 194 0.50 22.41 8.33
N ALA A 195 0.08 21.21 7.89
CA ALA A 195 0.09 20.02 8.73
C ALA A 195 1.50 19.39 8.85
N ALA A 196 2.35 19.61 7.82
CA ALA A 196 3.73 19.15 7.74
C ALA A 196 4.74 19.99 8.55
N ARG A 197 4.39 21.25 8.89
CA ARG A 197 5.15 22.06 9.85
C ARG A 197 4.94 21.48 11.25
N VAL A 198 6.01 20.92 11.81
CA VAL A 198 6.21 20.71 13.25
C VAL A 198 7.23 21.75 13.68
#